data_AF-A0A452GKK9-F1
#
_entry.id   AF-A0A452GKK9-F1
#
_cell.length_a   1.000
_cell.length_b   1.000
_cell.length_c   1.000
_cell.angle_alpha   90.00
_cell.angle_beta   90.00
_cell.angle_gamma   90.00
#
_symmetry.space_group_name_H-M   'P 1'
#
loop_
_entity.id
_entity.type
_entity.pdbx_description
1 polymer ?
#
loop_
_entity_poly.entity_id
_entity_poly.type
_entity_poly.pdbx_seq_one_letter_code
_entity_poly.pdbx_strand_id
1 'polypeptide(L)' 'MRTQKCYAVRPNINEFLDIARRTYTEIVDDIAGMITQLGEKYNLPLKLSFSSARGFFIQMNAECAVLPNGQLPSEFT' A
#
# COMPACT_ATOMS: atom_id res chain seq x y z
N MET A 1 -10.33 2.75 5.83
CA MET A 1 -10.73 3.90 4.98
C MET A 1 -9.61 4.15 3.99
N ARG A 2 -9.63 3.44 2.86
CA ARG A 2 -8.62 3.53 1.80
C ARG A 2 -8.89 4.85 1.07
N THR A 3 -7.99 5.84 1.25
CA THR A 3 -8.01 7.19 0.65
C THR A 3 -9.31 7.99 0.85
N GLN A 4 -9.42 8.69 1.99
CA GLN A 4 -10.50 9.66 2.21
C GLN A 4 -10.34 10.84 1.24
N LYS A 5 -11.11 10.84 0.15
CA LYS A 5 -11.09 11.87 -0.90
C LYS A 5 -11.94 13.08 -0.49
N CYS A 6 -11.41 13.93 0.39
CA CYS A 6 -12.03 15.22 0.69
C CYS A 6 -11.50 16.30 -0.26
N TYR A 7 -12.06 16.36 -1.47
CA TYR A 7 -11.68 17.37 -2.45
C TYR A 7 -12.52 18.65 -2.28
N ALA A 8 -11.84 19.76 -2.00
CA ALA A 8 -12.48 21.08 -1.97
C ALA A 8 -12.83 21.60 -3.38
N VAL A 9 -12.06 21.20 -4.40
CA VAL A 9 -12.23 21.62 -5.80
C VAL A 9 -12.89 20.51 -6.60
N ARG A 10 -13.95 20.83 -7.37
CA ARG A 10 -14.66 19.86 -8.22
C ARG A 10 -13.76 19.33 -9.35
N PRO A 11 -14.05 18.13 -9.91
CA PRO A 11 -13.40 17.66 -11.14
C PRO A 11 -13.65 18.62 -12.31
N ASN A 12 -12.77 18.60 -13.31
CA ASN A 12 -12.80 19.39 -14.54
C ASN A 12 -12.66 20.91 -14.35
N ILE A 13 -12.23 21.37 -13.17
CA ILE A 13 -11.91 22.79 -12.92
C ILE A 13 -10.44 23.08 -13.23
N ASN A 14 -9.56 22.11 -13.00
CA ASN A 14 -8.14 22.22 -13.26
C ASN A 14 -7.60 20.85 -13.69
N GLU A 15 -7.20 20.74 -14.95
CA GLU A 15 -6.74 19.47 -15.53
C GLU A 15 -5.48 18.93 -14.85
N PHE A 16 -4.52 19.80 -14.48
CA PHE A 16 -3.32 19.37 -13.76
C PHE A 16 -3.64 18.77 -12.39
N LEU A 17 -4.59 19.36 -11.66
CA LEU A 17 -5.05 18.84 -10.37
C LEU A 17 -5.73 17.48 -10.54
N ASP A 18 -6.51 17.31 -11.60
CA ASP A 18 -7.20 16.04 -11.87
C ASP A 18 -6.22 14.95 -12.30
N ILE A 19 -5.19 15.30 -13.09
CA ILE A 19 -4.06 14.40 -13.39
C ILE A 19 -3.36 13.99 -12.09
N ALA A 20 -3.01 14.95 -11.22
CA ALA A 20 -2.34 14.65 -9.96
C ALA A 20 -3.19 13.73 -9.04
N ARG A 21 -4.50 13.95 -8.96
CA ARG A 21 -5.44 13.08 -8.20
C ARG A 21 -5.50 11.67 -8.76
N ARG A 22 -5.49 11.54 -10.09
CA ARG A 22 -5.48 10.26 -10.79
C ARG A 22 -4.18 9.52 -10.52
N THR A 23 -3.03 10.15 -10.75
CA THR A 23 -1.71 9.58 -10.50
C THR A 23 -1.56 9.13 -9.05
N TYR A 24 -2.03 9.92 -8.07
CA TYR A 24 -2.02 9.50 -6.67
C TYR A 24 -2.84 8.23 -6.43
N THR A 25 -4.04 8.13 -7.02
CA THR A 25 -4.89 6.94 -6.87
C THR A 25 -4.22 5.71 -7.50
N GLU A 26 -3.66 5.86 -8.70
CA GLU A 26 -2.93 4.80 -9.41
C GLU A 26 -1.74 4.29 -8.58
N ILE A 27 -0.90 5.19 -8.04
CA ILE A 27 0.22 4.82 -7.18
C ILE A 27 -0.24 4.03 -5.95
N VAL A 28 -1.32 4.45 -5.29
CA VAL A 28 -1.85 3.75 -4.11
C VAL A 28 -2.32 2.34 -4.45
N ASP A 29 -2.94 2.18 -5.62
CA ASP A 29 -3.39 0.87 -6.10
C ASP A 29 -2.23 -0.02 -6.54
N ASP A 30 -1.20 0.54 -7.17
CA ASP A 30 0.04 -0.16 -7.52
C ASP A 30 0.75 -0.68 -6.26
N ILE A 31 0.87 0.14 -5.21
CA ILE A 31 1.44 -0.28 -3.91
C ILE A 31 0.64 -1.44 -3.32
N ALA A 32 -0.70 -1.37 -3.34
CA ALA A 32 -1.54 -2.45 -2.85
C ALA A 32 -1.37 -3.74 -3.67
N GLY A 33 -1.24 -3.62 -4.99
CA GLY A 33 -0.98 -4.72 -5.91
C GLY A 33 0.36 -5.41 -5.62
N MET A 34 1.44 -4.62 -5.49
CA MET A 34 2.77 -5.15 -5.16
C MET A 34 2.79 -5.94 -3.85
N ILE A 35 2.11 -5.43 -2.80
CA ILE A 35 2.05 -6.12 -1.51
C ILE A 35 1.24 -7.41 -1.60
N THR A 36 0.18 -7.42 -2.40
CA THR A 36 -0.62 -8.63 -2.64
C THR A 36 0.23 -9.69 -3.33
N GLN A 37 0.96 -9.32 -4.39
CA GLN A 37 1.87 -10.23 -5.09
C GLN A 37 2.99 -10.77 -4.17
N LEU A 38 3.55 -9.93 -3.30
CA LEU A 38 4.52 -10.37 -2.29
C LEU A 38 3.93 -11.34 -1.27
N GLY A 39 2.70 -11.07 -0.81
CA GLY A 39 1.98 -11.94 0.12
C GLY A 39 1.71 -13.31 -0.50
N GLU A 40 1.31 -13.36 -1.76
CA GLU A 40 1.12 -14.60 -2.52
C GLU A 40 2.44 -15.34 -2.77
N LYS A 41 3.49 -14.64 -3.21
CA LYS A 41 4.82 -15.20 -3.49
C LYS A 41 5.40 -15.93 -2.28
N TYR A 42 5.24 -15.36 -1.08
CA TYR A 42 5.81 -15.88 0.16
C TYR A 42 4.81 -16.60 1.06
N ASN A 43 3.54 -16.69 0.65
CA ASN A 43 2.44 -17.20 1.46
C ASN A 43 2.37 -16.53 2.85
N LEU A 44 2.54 -15.20 2.87
CA LEU A 44 2.54 -14.38 4.09
C LEU A 44 1.30 -13.49 4.18
N PRO A 45 0.70 -13.33 5.38
CA PRO A 45 -0.46 -12.47 5.59
C PRO A 45 -0.05 -10.99 5.64
N LEU A 46 0.40 -10.44 4.51
CA LEU A 46 0.85 -9.05 4.38
C LEU A 46 -0.33 -8.09 4.19
N LYS A 47 -0.27 -6.94 4.87
CA LYS A 47 -1.28 -5.88 4.79
C LYS A 47 -0.63 -4.52 4.56
N LEU A 48 -1.08 -3.80 3.55
CA LEU A 48 -0.75 -2.39 3.38
C LEU A 48 -1.37 -1.54 4.49
N SER A 49 -0.55 -0.77 5.17
CA SER A 49 -0.95 0.19 6.20
C SER A 49 -0.29 1.55 5.97
N PHE A 50 -0.86 2.60 6.57
CA PHE A 50 -0.35 3.96 6.45
C PHE A 50 -0.40 4.67 7.81
N SER A 51 0.63 5.47 8.10
CA SER A 51 0.64 6.39 9.24
C SER A 51 1.34 7.68 8.84
N SER A 52 0.91 8.82 9.39
CA SER A 52 1.53 10.12 9.10
C SER A 52 3.03 10.17 9.45
N ALA A 53 3.46 9.42 10.47
CA ALA A 53 4.85 9.38 10.90
C ALA A 53 5.76 8.51 10.00
N ARG A 54 5.23 7.49 9.32
CA ARG A 54 6.03 6.50 8.56
C ARG A 54 5.68 6.40 7.07
N GLY A 55 4.65 7.09 6.63
CA GLY A 55 4.09 6.87 5.30
C GLY A 55 3.45 5.47 5.18
N PHE A 56 3.56 4.88 3.98
CA PHE A 56 3.11 3.52 3.70
C PHE A 56 4.09 2.49 4.25
N PHE A 57 3.57 1.45 4.89
CA PHE A 57 4.36 0.34 5.41
C PHE A 57 3.57 -0.97 5.29
N ILE A 58 4.31 -2.07 5.25
CA ILE A 58 3.74 -3.42 5.29
C ILE A 58 3.58 -3.82 6.76
N GLN A 59 2.40 -4.31 7.11
CA GLN A 59 2.09 -4.88 8.41
C GLN A 59 1.78 -6.37 8.25
N MET A 60 2.28 -7.21 9.15
CA MET A 60 1.93 -8.63 9.23
C MET A 60 1.78 -9.04 10.70
N ASN A 61 1.00 -10.09 10.98
CA ASN A 61 1.00 -10.72 12.29
C ASN A 61 2.02 -11.88 12.29
N ALA A 62 3.03 -11.79 13.15
CA ALA A 62 4.07 -12.80 13.29
C ALA A 62 3.55 -14.15 13.79
N GLU A 63 2.47 -14.18 14.57
CA GLU A 63 1.88 -15.41 15.11
C GLU A 63 1.21 -16.27 14.03
N CYS A 64 0.76 -15.63 12.94
CA CYS A 64 0.06 -16.29 11.84
C CYS A 64 0.98 -16.63 10.65
N ALA A 65 2.26 -16.21 10.71
CA ALA A 65 3.21 -16.38 9.63
C ALA A 65 4.07 -17.63 9.87
N VAL A 66 3.96 -18.63 8.99
CA VAL A 66 4.89 -19.78 8.99
C VAL A 66 6.15 -19.35 8.26
N LEU A 67 7.12 -18.83 9.01
CA LEU A 67 8.41 -18.38 8.46
C LEU A 67 9.42 -19.53 8.43
N PRO A 68 10.06 -19.83 7.28
CA PRO A 68 11.20 -20.74 7.24
C PRO A 68 12.32 -20.18 8.13
N ASN A 69 12.73 -20.95 9.15
CA ASN A 69 13.77 -20.56 10.11
C ASN A 69 13.50 -19.26 10.90
N GLY A 70 12.26 -18.77 10.91
CA GLY A 70 11.92 -17.50 11.57
C GLY A 70 12.49 -16.25 10.87
N GLN A 71 12.99 -16.39 9.64
CA GLN A 71 13.59 -15.29 8.88
C GLN A 71 12.64 -14.77 7.80
N LEU A 72 12.65 -13.45 7.61
CA LEU A 72 11.97 -12.83 6.49
C LEU A 72 12.78 -13.03 5.19
N PRO A 73 12.11 -13.03 4.03
CA PRO A 73 12.79 -13.00 2.74
C PRO A 73 13.76 -11.81 2.62
N SER A 74 14.79 -11.96 1.79
CA SER A 74 15.82 -10.94 1.58
C SER A 74 15.27 -9.60 1.09
N GLU A 75 14.10 -9.57 0.45
CA GLU A 75 13.45 -8.34 0.02
C GLU A 75 12.96 -7.45 1.18
N PHE A 76 12.95 -7.96 2.42
CA PHE A 76 12.55 -7.22 3.61
C PHE A 76 13.72 -6.81 4.53
N THR A 77 14.97 -7.12 4.14
CA THR A 77 16.20 -6.78 4.89
C THR A 77 16.96 -5.67 4.17
#